data_AF-H3BYM3-F1
#
_entry.id   AF-H3BYM3-F1
#
_cell.length_a   1.000
_cell.length_b   1.000
_cell.length_c   1.000
_cell.angle_alpha   90.00
_cell.angle_beta   90.00
_cell.angle_gamma   90.00
#
_symmetry.space_group_name_H-M   'P 1'
#
loop_
_entity.id
_entity.type
_entity.pdbx_description
1 polymer ?
#
loop_
_entity_poly.entity_id
_entity_poly.type
_entity_poly.pdbx_seq_one_letter_code
_entity_poly.pdbx_strand_id
1 'polypeptide(L)'
;VENIDCPLLFIVSEDDLSCASEENADLIEEALTAAGKSHLFTRLSYPGAGHLIEPPYTPNSRASLWSTKPKKLITRWGGHPGPHAAAQEDSWAKILDFMELNLRSKKKKKKF
;
A
#
# COMPACT_ATOMS: atom_id res chain seq x y z
N VAL A 1 -13.47 -5.37 6.25
CA VAL A 1 -13.12 -5.27 4.80
C VAL A 1 -14.05 -6.13 3.93
N GLU A 2 -14.63 -7.19 4.48
CA GLU A 2 -15.60 -8.12 3.89
C GLU A 2 -16.83 -7.46 3.21
N ASN A 3 -17.21 -6.26 3.64
CA ASN A 3 -18.37 -5.53 3.10
C ASN A 3 -18.05 -4.60 1.92
N ILE A 4 -16.80 -4.54 1.43
CA ILE A 4 -16.48 -3.72 0.25
C ILE A 4 -16.99 -4.37 -1.04
N ASP A 5 -17.38 -3.55 -2.01
CA ASP A 5 -17.76 -3.99 -3.36
C ASP A 5 -16.90 -3.33 -4.45
N CYS A 6 -15.82 -2.65 -4.04
CA CYS A 6 -14.87 -2.01 -4.94
C CYS A 6 -13.51 -2.74 -4.91
N PRO A 7 -12.75 -2.69 -6.02
CA PRO A 7 -11.36 -3.13 -6.03
C PRO A 7 -10.53 -2.39 -4.98
N LEU A 8 -9.64 -3.11 -4.30
CA LEU A 8 -8.74 -2.63 -3.25
C LEU A 8 -7.31 -2.96 -3.65
N LEU A 9 -6.49 -1.92 -3.84
CA LEU A 9 -5.04 -2.03 -3.92
C LEU A 9 -4.44 -1.77 -2.54
N PHE A 10 -3.59 -2.66 -2.05
CA PHE A 10 -2.87 -2.53 -0.79
C PHE A 10 -1.37 -2.65 -1.03
N ILE A 11 -0.59 -1.71 -0.49
CA ILE A 11 0.85 -1.64 -0.63
C ILE A 11 1.49 -2.01 0.70
N VAL A 12 2.32 -3.05 0.67
CA VAL A 12 3.06 -3.58 1.82
C VAL A 12 4.51 -3.14 1.74
N SER A 13 5.01 -2.67 2.87
CA SER A 13 6.41 -2.31 3.09
C SER A 13 7.01 -3.30 4.09
N GLU A 14 7.93 -4.16 3.64
CA GLU A 14 8.40 -5.29 4.47
C GLU A 14 9.45 -4.89 5.52
N ASP A 15 10.03 -3.69 5.46
CA ASP A 15 10.81 -3.09 6.55
C ASP A 15 10.00 -1.96 7.23
N ASP A 16 8.68 -2.09 7.32
CA ASP A 16 7.86 -1.16 8.11
C ASP A 16 8.12 -1.37 9.61
N LEU A 17 8.67 -0.33 10.25
CA LEU A 17 8.97 -0.34 11.69
C LEU A 17 7.96 0.45 12.53
N SER A 18 6.89 0.95 11.90
CA SER A 18 5.85 1.75 12.53
C SER A 18 4.51 1.02 12.62
N CYS A 19 4.19 0.14 11.67
CA CYS A 19 3.00 -0.71 11.72
C CYS A 19 3.24 -2.10 11.11
N ALA A 20 2.37 -3.05 11.46
CA ALA A 20 2.36 -4.43 10.98
C ALA A 20 1.71 -4.51 9.58
N SER A 21 2.34 -3.90 8.57
CA SER A 21 1.72 -3.76 7.23
C SER A 21 1.51 -5.09 6.51
N GLU A 22 2.43 -6.05 6.70
CA GLU A 22 2.37 -7.40 6.14
C GLU A 22 1.23 -8.21 6.77
N GLU A 23 1.15 -8.24 8.09
CA GLU A 23 0.12 -8.97 8.83
C GLU A 23 -1.27 -8.38 8.58
N ASN A 24 -1.38 -7.05 8.46
CA ASN A 24 -2.64 -6.41 8.08
C ASN A 24 -3.11 -6.82 6.69
N ALA A 25 -2.19 -6.94 5.73
CA ALA A 25 -2.51 -7.39 4.39
C ALA A 25 -2.96 -8.86 4.37
N ASP A 26 -2.33 -9.72 5.17
CA ASP A 26 -2.75 -11.13 5.33
C ASP A 26 -4.17 -11.23 5.88
N LEU A 27 -4.48 -10.48 6.95
CA LEU A 27 -5.82 -10.44 7.55
C LEU A 27 -6.88 -9.89 6.57
N ILE A 28 -6.52 -8.90 5.75
CA ILE A 28 -7.42 -8.37 4.72
C ILE A 28 -7.71 -9.42 3.65
N GLU A 29 -6.67 -10.11 3.18
CA GLU A 29 -6.78 -11.15 2.16
C GLU A 29 -7.61 -12.34 2.64
N GLU A 30 -7.39 -12.78 3.88
CA GLU A 30 -8.18 -13.84 4.52
C GLU A 30 -9.66 -13.45 4.62
N ALA A 31 -9.94 -12.25 5.15
CA ALA A 31 -11.32 -11.77 5.32
C ALA A 31 -12.06 -11.62 3.98
N LEU A 32 -11.40 -11.11 2.94
CA LEU A 32 -11.98 -11.00 1.60
C LEU A 32 -12.17 -12.36 0.95
N THR A 33 -11.25 -13.30 1.15
CA THR A 33 -11.35 -14.67 0.65
C THR A 33 -12.52 -15.41 1.30
N ALA A 34 -12.66 -15.32 2.61
CA ALA A 34 -13.79 -15.90 3.35
C ALA A 34 -15.14 -15.34 2.89
N ALA A 35 -15.18 -14.08 2.46
CA ALA A 35 -16.38 -13.45 1.90
C ALA A 35 -16.61 -13.75 0.41
N GLY A 36 -15.77 -14.55 -0.25
CA GLY A 36 -15.85 -14.83 -1.69
C GLY A 36 -15.45 -13.65 -2.59
N LYS A 37 -14.72 -12.68 -2.04
CA LYS A 37 -14.36 -11.40 -2.66
C LYS A 37 -12.86 -11.23 -2.91
N SER A 38 -12.09 -12.33 -2.92
CA SER A 38 -10.63 -12.31 -3.18
C SER A 38 -10.25 -11.59 -4.48
N HIS A 39 -11.10 -11.67 -5.51
CA HIS A 39 -10.91 -11.00 -6.80
C HIS A 39 -10.87 -9.46 -6.72
N LEU A 40 -11.33 -8.86 -5.62
CA LEU A 40 -11.26 -7.42 -5.39
C LEU A 40 -9.89 -6.98 -4.85
N PHE A 41 -9.08 -7.90 -4.31
CA PHE A 41 -7.84 -7.56 -3.64
C PHE A 41 -6.64 -7.62 -4.59
N THR A 42 -5.81 -6.58 -4.56
CA THR A 42 -4.51 -6.55 -5.22
C THR A 42 -3.48 -6.12 -4.20
N ARG A 43 -2.48 -6.97 -3.97
CA ARG A 43 -1.38 -6.71 -3.04
C ARG A 43 -0.10 -6.42 -3.82
N LEU A 44 0.64 -5.39 -3.40
CA LEU A 44 2.01 -5.12 -3.81
C LEU A 44 2.89 -5.23 -2.57
N SER A 45 4.00 -5.96 -2.66
CA SER A 45 4.93 -6.13 -1.54
C SER A 45 6.32 -5.68 -1.95
N TYR A 46 6.94 -4.85 -1.12
CA TYR A 46 8.23 -4.25 -1.40
C TYR A 46 9.25 -4.60 -0.30
N PRO A 47 10.14 -5.58 -0.57
CA PRO A 47 11.23 -5.94 0.33
C PRO A 47 12.13 -4.75 0.64
N GLY A 48 12.39 -4.51 1.94
CA GLY A 48 13.27 -3.44 2.39
C GLY A 48 12.72 -2.02 2.21
N ALA A 49 11.45 -1.87 1.81
CA ALA A 49 10.76 -0.59 1.84
C ALA A 49 10.18 -0.33 3.25
N GLY A 50 10.02 0.95 3.59
CA GLY A 50 9.59 1.38 4.92
C GLY A 50 8.20 1.97 4.88
N HIS A 51 7.69 2.39 6.03
CA HIS A 51 6.33 2.89 6.23
C HIS A 51 5.93 4.02 5.26
N LEU A 52 6.82 4.99 5.06
CA LEU A 52 6.53 6.22 4.31
C LEU A 52 6.79 6.05 2.80
N ILE A 53 5.90 5.32 2.11
CA ILE A 53 5.92 5.24 0.64
C ILE A 53 5.33 6.53 0.06
N GLU A 54 6.21 7.47 -0.23
CA GLU A 54 5.91 8.77 -0.81
C GLU A 54 6.00 8.75 -2.35
N PRO A 55 5.63 9.84 -3.06
CA PRO A 55 5.84 9.93 -4.49
C PRO A 55 7.32 9.75 -4.89
N PRO A 56 7.59 9.35 -6.15
CA PRO A 56 8.94 9.07 -6.64
C PRO A 56 9.95 10.17 -6.33
N TYR A 57 11.18 9.75 -6.02
CA TYR A 57 12.34 10.62 -5.70
C TYR A 57 12.24 11.38 -4.38
N THR A 58 11.25 11.06 -3.54
CA THR A 58 11.19 11.60 -2.17
C THR A 58 12.24 10.91 -1.29
N PRO A 59 13.09 11.66 -0.55
CA PRO A 59 14.14 11.03 0.25
C PRO A 59 13.55 10.14 1.35
N ASN A 60 14.09 8.93 1.50
CA ASN A 60 13.73 8.05 2.60
C ASN A 60 14.19 8.65 3.94
N SER A 61 13.27 8.74 4.89
CA SER A 61 13.54 9.08 6.28
C SER A 61 13.26 7.87 7.16
N ARG A 62 14.31 7.12 7.52
CA ARG A 62 14.16 5.90 8.33
C ARG A 62 13.65 6.14 9.75
N ALA A 63 13.86 7.32 10.30
CA ALA A 63 13.34 7.72 11.60
C ALA A 63 13.16 9.23 11.65
N SER A 64 12.12 9.71 12.34
CA SER A 64 11.94 11.14 12.59
C SER A 64 11.25 11.38 13.92
N LEU A 65 11.27 12.63 14.38
CA LEU A 65 10.56 13.02 15.58
C LEU A 65 9.06 13.17 15.24
N TRP A 66 8.26 12.22 15.68
CA TRP A 66 6.81 12.24 15.51
C TRP A 66 6.13 12.61 16.83
N SER A 67 5.02 13.34 16.76
CA SER A 67 4.28 13.73 17.96
C SER A 67 2.98 12.98 18.07
N THR A 68 2.92 12.06 19.03
CA THR A 68 1.64 11.64 19.63
C THR A 68 1.44 12.55 20.85
N LYS A 69 0.67 13.64 20.67
CA LYS A 69 0.44 14.62 21.75
C LYS A 69 0.06 13.89 23.05
N PRO A 70 0.70 14.19 24.19
CA PRO A 70 1.59 15.33 24.46
C PRO A 70 3.10 15.08 24.27
N LYS A 71 3.53 13.88 23.86
CA LYS A 71 4.96 13.52 23.78
C LYS A 71 5.49 13.57 22.34
N LYS A 72 6.75 13.97 22.20
CA LYS A 72 7.51 13.77 20.96
C LYS A 72 8.34 12.50 21.15
N LEU A 73 8.16 11.55 20.25
CA LEU A 73 8.87 10.27 20.26
C LEU A 73 9.60 10.12 18.94
N ILE A 74 10.79 9.51 18.98
CA ILE A 74 11.46 9.10 17.76
C ILE A 74 10.69 7.90 17.23
N THR A 75 10.01 8.08 16.10
CA THR A 75 9.33 6.99 15.41
C THR A 75 10.25 6.43 14.35
N ARG A 76 10.24 5.10 14.23
CA ARG A 76 11.00 4.35 13.24
C ARG A 76 10.05 4.03 12.10
N TRP A 77 10.40 4.49 10.91
CA TRP A 77 9.62 4.23 9.70
C TRP A 77 10.22 3.08 8.90
N GLY A 78 11.51 2.81 9.09
CA GLY A 78 12.23 1.80 8.33
C GLY A 78 12.51 2.21 6.88
N GLY A 79 12.85 1.24 6.06
CA GLY A 79 13.30 1.41 4.68
C GLY A 79 14.81 1.49 4.52
N HIS A 80 15.31 0.82 3.48
CA HIS A 80 16.66 0.95 2.96
C HIS A 80 16.66 1.88 1.74
N PRO A 81 17.58 2.85 1.61
CA PRO A 81 17.49 3.91 0.60
C PRO A 81 17.23 3.42 -0.84
N GLY A 82 17.98 2.41 -1.32
CA GLY A 82 17.82 1.87 -2.67
C GLY A 82 16.47 1.16 -2.88
N PRO A 83 16.17 0.10 -2.11
CA PRO A 83 14.88 -0.60 -2.21
C PRO A 83 13.67 0.31 -1.99
N HIS A 84 13.77 1.26 -1.06
CA HIS A 84 12.70 2.20 -0.77
C HIS A 84 12.43 3.16 -1.94
N ALA A 85 13.49 3.70 -2.57
CA ALA A 85 13.33 4.54 -3.76
C ALA A 85 12.69 3.75 -4.93
N ALA A 86 13.14 2.52 -5.17
CA ALA A 86 12.55 1.65 -6.19
C ALA A 86 11.08 1.33 -5.92
N ALA A 87 10.71 1.11 -4.65
CA ALA A 87 9.33 0.90 -4.23
C ALA A 87 8.45 2.14 -4.48
N GLN A 88 8.95 3.35 -4.21
CA GLN A 88 8.21 4.59 -4.50
C GLN A 88 7.97 4.76 -6.00
N GLU A 89 8.98 4.52 -6.84
CA GLU A 89 8.85 4.61 -8.31
C GLU A 89 7.82 3.61 -8.86
N ASP A 90 7.97 2.33 -8.51
CA ASP A 90 7.14 1.26 -9.04
C ASP A 90 5.69 1.30 -8.49
N SER A 91 5.52 1.56 -7.19
CA SER A 91 4.18 1.68 -6.59
C SER A 91 3.40 2.86 -7.15
N TRP A 92 4.07 4.00 -7.42
CA TRP A 92 3.41 5.16 -8.00
C TRP A 92 2.82 4.86 -9.38
N ALA A 93 3.58 4.21 -10.25
CA ALA A 93 3.10 3.79 -11.56
C ALA A 93 1.89 2.83 -11.43
N LYS A 94 1.99 1.84 -10.54
CA LYS A 94 0.91 0.85 -10.30
C LYS A 94 -0.35 1.48 -9.70
N ILE A 95 -0.23 2.48 -8.84
CA ILE A 95 -1.37 3.25 -8.33
C ILE A 95 -2.09 3.96 -9.49
N LEU A 96 -1.35 4.61 -10.38
CA LEU A 96 -1.93 5.30 -11.54
C LEU A 96 -2.65 4.32 -12.48
N ASP A 97 -2.02 3.18 -12.79
CA ASP A 97 -2.63 2.12 -13.61
C ASP A 97 -3.90 1.57 -12.96
N PHE A 98 -3.86 1.32 -11.65
CA PHE A 98 -5.03 0.86 -10.89
C PHE A 98 -6.17 1.88 -10.91
N MET A 99 -5.87 3.17 -10.76
CA MET A 99 -6.88 4.23 -10.85
C MET A 99 -7.47 4.36 -12.26
N GLU A 100 -6.64 4.29 -13.31
CA GLU A 100 -7.09 4.35 -14.70
C GLU A 100 -8.04 3.18 -15.01
N LEU A 101 -7.65 1.96 -14.63
CA LEU A 101 -8.45 0.75 -14.82
C LEU A 101 -9.83 0.83 -14.13
N ASN A 102 -9.87 1.34 -12.90
CA ASN A 102 -11.06 1.26 -12.06
C ASN A 102 -11.96 2.51 -12.12
N LEU A 103 -11.42 3.68 -12.49
CA LEU A 103 -12.18 4.94 -12.53
C LEU A 103 -12.49 5.42 -13.95
N ARG A 104 -11.66 5.10 -14.94
CA ARG A 104 -11.76 5.65 -16.30
C ARG A 104 -12.08 4.62 -17.38
N SER A 105 -12.02 3.33 -17.07
CA SER A 105 -12.49 2.27 -17.96
C SER A 105 -14.00 2.38 -18.20
N LYS A 106 -14.40 2.94 -19.36
CA LYS A 106 -15.77 2.87 -19.85
C LYS A 106 -16.10 1.38 -20.06
N LYS A 107 -16.97 0.81 -19.22
CA LYS A 107 -17.58 -0.51 -19.50
C LYS A 107 -18.15 -0.47 -20.93
N LYS A 108 -17.53 -1.19 -21.87
CA LYS A 108 -18.12 -1.39 -23.21
C LYS A 108 -19.46 -2.09 -22.98
N LYS A 109 -20.57 -1.38 -23.17
CA LYS A 109 -21.90 -2.01 -23.22
C LYS A 109 -21.83 -3.08 -24.32
N LYS A 110 -21.99 -4.35 -23.97
CA LYS A 110 -22.24 -5.41 -24.95
C LYS A 110 -23.48 -4.99 -25.74
N LYS A 111 -23.32 -4.68 -27.03
CA LYS A 111 -24.45 -4.57 -27.94
C LYS A 111 -24.98 -5.99 -28.12
N PHE A 112 -26.23 -6.20 -27.72
CA PHE A 112 -27.02 -7.35 -28.15
C PHE A 112 -27.29 -7.23 -29.65
#